data_AF-A0A822D7T8-F1
#
_entry.id   AF-A0A822D7T8-F1
#
_cell.length_a   1.000
_cell.length_b   1.000
_cell.length_c   1.000
_cell.angle_alpha   90.00
_cell.angle_beta   90.00
_cell.angle_gamma   90.00
#
_symmetry.space_group_name_H-M   'P 1'
#
loop_
_entity.id
_entity.type
_entity.pdbx_description
1 polymer ?
#
loop_
_entity_poly.entity_id
_entity_poly.type
_entity_poly.pdbx_seq_one_letter_code
_entity_poly.pdbx_strand_id
1 'polypeptide(L)'
;TVNDVASGLITKCLNARSKMKERACEILLMYIEIEKQIEIEDELVKGLENKQPKIVQACLEILRKGLSEFGSKILPIKPFLKQIIPLLDDRDKTVRDESKLLIVEIYKWIGKQTLMPMIQNVKPIQVFYSFVLFFIFDYLESVSDE
;
A
#
# COMPACT_ATOMS: atom_id res chain seq x y z
N THR A 1 17.57 5.45 15.69
CA THR A 1 16.32 6.23 15.58
C THR A 1 15.23 5.34 14.99
N VAL A 2 13.96 5.77 14.97
CA VAL A 2 12.86 4.97 14.38
C VAL A 2 13.17 4.65 12.91
N ASN A 3 13.72 5.60 12.15
CA ASN A 3 14.15 5.40 10.76
C ASN A 3 15.20 4.29 10.62
N ASP A 4 16.21 4.23 11.48
CA ASP A 4 17.25 3.19 11.41
C ASP A 4 16.66 1.79 11.63
N VAL A 5 15.69 1.68 12.55
CA VAL A 5 14.98 0.42 12.83
C VAL A 5 14.10 0.05 11.64
N ALA A 6 13.30 0.98 11.13
CA ALA A 6 12.42 0.78 9.99
C ALA A 6 13.20 0.36 8.74
N SER A 7 14.30 1.06 8.44
CA SER A 7 15.17 0.75 7.31
C SER A 7 15.80 -0.64 7.44
N GLY A 8 16.25 -0.99 8.65
CA GLY A 8 16.78 -2.33 8.95
C GLY A 8 15.73 -3.42 8.74
N LEU A 9 14.50 -3.22 9.19
CA LEU A 9 13.39 -4.17 9.00
C LEU A 9 13.03 -4.31 7.52
N ILE A 10 12.90 -3.19 6.79
CA ILE A 10 12.52 -3.18 5.39
C ILE A 10 13.57 -3.88 4.53
N THR A 11 14.85 -3.57 4.74
CA THR A 11 15.94 -4.12 3.91
C THR A 11 16.31 -5.56 4.25
N LYS A 12 16.24 -5.95 5.53
CA LYS A 12 16.73 -7.27 5.99
C LYS A 12 15.61 -8.26 6.28
N CYS A 13 14.51 -7.82 6.87
CA CYS A 13 13.49 -8.72 7.40
C CYS A 13 12.34 -8.96 6.44
N LEU A 14 11.98 -7.99 5.57
CA LEU A 14 10.89 -8.18 4.61
C LEU A 14 11.24 -9.16 3.47
N ASN A 15 12.52 -9.39 3.19
CA ASN A 15 12.99 -10.42 2.27
C ASN A 15 13.34 -11.76 2.97
N ALA A 16 13.16 -11.84 4.29
CA ALA A 16 13.47 -13.04 5.06
C ALA A 16 12.35 -14.09 4.96
N ARG A 17 12.48 -15.18 5.73
CA ARG A 17 11.45 -16.24 5.81
C ARG A 17 10.15 -15.68 6.39
N SER A 18 9.02 -16.27 6.01
CA SER A 18 7.65 -15.84 6.34
C SER A 18 7.47 -15.36 7.79
N LYS A 19 7.86 -16.16 8.79
CA LYS A 19 7.75 -15.78 10.21
C LYS A 19 8.49 -14.49 10.58
N MET A 20 9.66 -14.23 9.97
CA MET A 20 10.43 -13.02 10.23
C MET A 20 9.83 -11.80 9.50
N LYS A 21 9.34 -12.01 8.28
CA LYS A 21 8.59 -10.99 7.54
C LYS A 21 7.35 -10.57 8.34
N GLU A 22 6.56 -11.51 8.81
CA GLU A 22 5.34 -11.26 9.59
C GLU A 22 5.62 -10.41 10.83
N ARG A 23 6.62 -10.79 11.64
CA ARG A 23 7.02 -10.00 12.81
C ARG A 23 7.52 -8.61 12.46
N ALA A 24 8.26 -8.46 11.35
CA ALA A 24 8.69 -7.15 10.89
C ALA A 24 7.52 -6.27 10.47
N CYS A 25 6.53 -6.83 9.78
CA CYS A 25 5.29 -6.12 9.43
C CYS A 25 4.53 -5.69 10.69
N GLU A 26 4.35 -6.58 11.67
CA GLU A 26 3.70 -6.26 12.95
C GLU A 26 4.40 -5.09 13.67
N ILE A 27 5.73 -5.13 13.77
CA ILE A 27 6.50 -4.05 14.42
C ILE A 27 6.32 -2.72 13.69
N LEU A 28 6.31 -2.73 12.35
CA LEU A 28 6.11 -1.51 11.56
C LEU A 28 4.69 -0.94 11.76
N LEU A 29 3.67 -1.80 11.85
CA LEU A 29 2.30 -1.38 12.17
C LEU A 29 2.18 -0.82 13.60
N MET A 30 2.84 -1.43 14.58
CA MET A 30 2.90 -0.90 15.95
C MET A 30 3.55 0.48 16.00
N TYR A 31 4.57 0.75 15.19
CA TYR A 31 5.13 2.10 15.09
C TYR A 31 4.13 3.12 14.55
N ILE A 32 3.29 2.73 13.58
CA ILE A 32 2.22 3.59 13.07
C ILE A 32 1.18 3.86 14.17
N GLU A 33 0.85 2.86 14.99
CA GLU A 33 -0.10 2.98 16.10
C GLU A 33 0.35 4.01 17.16
N ILE A 34 1.65 4.08 17.47
CA ILE A 34 2.20 5.02 18.46
C ILE A 34 2.54 6.41 17.88
N GLU A 35 1.86 6.81 16.80
CA GLU A 35 2.01 8.10 16.13
C GLU A 35 3.40 8.35 15.50
N LYS A 36 4.10 7.28 15.07
CA LYS A 36 5.35 7.36 14.29
C LYS A 36 5.16 7.13 12.79
N GLN A 37 3.96 7.37 12.30
CA GLN A 37 3.60 7.10 10.91
C GLN A 37 4.47 7.86 9.90
N ILE A 38 4.93 9.08 10.22
CA ILE A 38 5.63 9.93 9.24
C ILE A 38 6.98 9.29 8.92
N GLU A 39 7.71 8.89 9.96
CA GLU A 39 9.01 8.23 9.80
C GLU A 39 8.88 6.86 9.11
N ILE A 40 7.81 6.12 9.39
CA ILE A 40 7.55 4.80 8.79
C ILE A 40 7.10 4.94 7.33
N GLU A 41 6.20 5.86 7.04
CA GLU A 41 5.71 6.15 5.69
C GLU A 41 6.87 6.53 4.78
N ASP A 42 7.73 7.47 5.19
CA ASP A 42 8.90 7.90 4.43
C ASP A 42 9.83 6.73 4.10
N GLU A 43 9.98 5.77 5.02
CA GLU A 43 10.84 4.61 4.78
C GLU A 43 10.17 3.55 3.91
N LEU A 44 8.86 3.32 4.08
CA LEU A 44 8.07 2.43 3.23
C LEU A 44 8.06 2.93 1.77
N VAL A 45 7.90 4.24 1.59
CA VAL A 45 8.03 4.95 0.32
C VAL A 45 9.34 4.62 -0.38
N LYS A 46 10.48 4.70 0.33
CA LYS A 46 11.79 4.29 -0.23
C LYS A 46 11.82 2.79 -0.57
N GLY A 47 11.15 1.97 0.25
CA GLY A 47 10.99 0.54 0.01
C GLY A 47 10.21 0.20 -1.26
N LEU A 48 9.28 1.06 -1.70
CA LEU A 48 8.54 0.89 -2.95
C LEU A 48 9.42 1.01 -4.20
N GLU A 49 10.55 1.72 -4.11
CA GLU A 49 11.53 1.86 -5.20
C GLU A 49 12.58 0.74 -5.22
N ASN A 50 12.45 -0.27 -4.35
CA ASN A 50 13.42 -1.33 -4.24
C ASN A 50 13.43 -2.26 -5.48
N LYS A 51 14.62 -2.73 -5.87
CA LYS A 51 14.77 -3.66 -7.00
C LYS A 51 14.17 -5.05 -6.74
N GLN A 52 13.95 -5.41 -5.47
CA GLN A 52 13.43 -6.71 -5.06
C GLN A 52 11.89 -6.66 -4.93
N PRO A 53 11.13 -7.36 -5.79
CA PRO A 53 9.66 -7.31 -5.78
C PRO A 53 9.04 -7.75 -4.46
N LYS A 54 9.68 -8.67 -3.73
CA LYS A 54 9.23 -9.12 -2.40
C LYS A 54 9.21 -7.99 -1.38
N ILE A 55 10.20 -7.10 -1.43
CA ILE A 55 10.26 -5.94 -0.53
C ILE A 55 9.16 -4.96 -0.91
N VAL A 56 9.02 -4.66 -2.21
CA VAL A 56 7.97 -3.76 -2.72
C VAL A 56 6.57 -4.26 -2.35
N GLN A 57 6.29 -5.55 -2.57
CA GLN A 57 5.02 -6.19 -2.19
C GLN A 57 4.77 -6.08 -0.68
N ALA A 58 5.78 -6.34 0.15
CA ALA A 58 5.63 -6.23 1.60
C ALA A 58 5.37 -4.79 2.05
N CYS A 59 6.02 -3.79 1.43
CA CYS A 59 5.78 -2.38 1.71
C CYS A 59 4.34 -1.97 1.34
N LEU A 60 3.84 -2.41 0.18
CA LEU A 60 2.45 -2.20 -0.23
C LEU A 60 1.46 -2.85 0.75
N GLU A 61 1.76 -4.07 1.20
CA GLU A 61 0.94 -4.81 2.17
C GLU A 61 0.86 -4.07 3.51
N ILE A 62 1.98 -3.53 4.00
CA ILE A 62 2.03 -2.75 5.25
C ILE A 62 1.24 -1.44 5.11
N LEU A 63 1.39 -0.73 4.00
CA LEU A 63 0.60 0.49 3.73
C LEU A 63 -0.89 0.18 3.69
N ARG A 64 -1.29 -0.95 3.08
CA ARG A 64 -2.69 -1.38 3.02
C ARG A 64 -3.25 -1.70 4.40
N LYS A 65 -2.51 -2.49 5.19
CA LYS A 65 -2.92 -2.85 6.56
C LYS A 65 -2.97 -1.61 7.46
N GLY A 66 -1.95 -0.77 7.42
CA GLY A 66 -1.92 0.48 8.19
C GLY A 66 -3.08 1.40 7.82
N LEU A 67 -3.41 1.51 6.53
CA LEU A 67 -4.56 2.29 6.11
C LEU A 67 -5.89 1.68 6.55
N SER A 68 -6.03 0.35 6.48
CA SER A 68 -7.24 -0.36 6.93
C SER A 68 -7.45 -0.28 8.44
N GLU A 69 -6.38 -0.32 9.24
CA GLU A 69 -6.44 -0.35 10.70
C GLU A 69 -6.55 1.05 11.32
N PHE A 70 -5.80 2.03 10.80
CA PHE A 70 -5.67 3.36 11.40
C PHE A 70 -6.40 4.46 10.61
N GLY A 71 -6.68 4.22 9.33
CA GLY A 71 -7.39 5.15 8.46
C GLY A 71 -6.55 6.31 7.93
N SER A 72 -7.18 7.08 7.03
CA SER A 72 -6.53 8.16 6.27
C SER A 72 -6.14 9.41 7.08
N LYS A 73 -6.60 9.51 8.33
CA LYS A 73 -6.21 10.57 9.26
C LYS A 73 -4.85 10.33 9.87
N ILE A 74 -4.56 9.07 10.20
CA ILE A 74 -3.29 8.67 10.78
C ILE A 74 -2.30 8.48 9.63
N LEU A 75 -2.66 7.73 8.58
CA LEU A 75 -1.79 7.51 7.42
C LEU A 75 -2.25 8.37 6.22
N PRO A 76 -1.64 9.54 5.98
CA PRO A 76 -2.07 10.43 4.91
C PRO A 76 -1.76 9.81 3.54
N ILE A 77 -2.76 9.69 2.66
CA ILE A 77 -2.62 8.97 1.38
C ILE A 77 -1.79 9.72 0.33
N LYS A 78 -1.81 11.06 0.39
CA LYS A 78 -1.24 11.92 -0.65
C LYS A 78 0.25 11.67 -0.96
N PRO A 79 1.15 11.46 0.02
CA PRO A 79 2.58 11.39 -0.25
C PRO A 79 2.98 10.12 -1.00
N PHE A 80 2.39 8.97 -0.68
CA PHE A 80 2.72 7.69 -1.33
C PHE A 80 1.87 7.36 -2.56
N LEU A 81 0.71 8.00 -2.78
CA LEU A 81 -0.18 7.68 -3.92
C LEU A 81 0.54 7.81 -5.28
N LYS A 82 1.43 8.80 -5.43
CA LYS A 82 2.20 9.00 -6.66
C LYS A 82 3.12 7.83 -7.00
N GLN A 83 3.60 7.11 -5.99
CA GLN A 83 4.51 5.97 -6.15
C GLN A 83 3.75 4.67 -6.39
N ILE A 84 2.51 4.55 -5.91
CA ILE A 84 1.66 3.37 -6.19
C ILE A 84 1.24 3.32 -7.66
N ILE A 85 0.93 4.47 -8.25
CA ILE A 85 0.46 4.57 -9.63
C ILE A 85 1.33 3.79 -10.64
N PRO A 86 2.67 3.97 -10.71
CA PRO A 86 3.51 3.20 -11.62
C PRO A 86 3.59 1.71 -11.27
N LEU A 87 3.41 1.33 -10.00
CA LEU A 87 3.47 -0.08 -9.55
C LEU A 87 2.27 -0.92 -10.02
N LEU A 88 1.19 -0.27 -10.46
CA LEU A 88 0.03 -0.95 -11.07
C LEU A 88 0.39 -1.68 -12.37
N ASP A 89 1.43 -1.22 -13.07
CA ASP A 89 1.96 -1.81 -14.29
C ASP A 89 3.38 -2.38 -14.07
N ASP A 90 3.73 -2.73 -12.82
CA ASP A 90 5.01 -3.35 -12.51
C ASP A 90 5.17 -4.68 -13.25
N ARG A 91 6.40 -5.12 -13.54
CA ARG A 91 6.66 -6.42 -14.20
C ARG A 91 6.23 -7.63 -13.34
N ASP A 92 6.27 -7.51 -12.03
CA ASP A 92 5.95 -8.59 -11.10
C ASP A 92 4.44 -8.67 -10.81
N LYS A 93 3.85 -9.86 -10.96
CA LYS A 93 2.42 -10.07 -10.76
C LYS A 93 1.99 -9.76 -9.33
N THR A 94 2.80 -10.12 -8.33
CA THR A 94 2.45 -9.95 -6.92
C THR A 94 2.45 -8.48 -6.52
N VAL A 95 3.39 -7.70 -7.03
CA VAL A 95 3.43 -6.23 -6.83
C VAL A 95 2.23 -5.56 -7.48
N ARG A 96 1.90 -5.93 -8.72
CA ARG A 96 0.70 -5.39 -9.40
C ARG A 96 -0.58 -5.69 -8.63
N ASP A 97 -0.75 -6.92 -8.17
CA ASP A 97 -1.97 -7.34 -7.49
C ASP A 97 -2.11 -6.68 -6.11
N GLU A 98 -1.02 -6.57 -5.33
CA GLU A 98 -1.05 -5.85 -4.06
C GLU A 98 -1.29 -4.34 -4.26
N SER A 99 -0.71 -3.75 -5.31
CA SER A 99 -0.95 -2.33 -5.65
C SER A 99 -2.43 -2.06 -5.94
N LYS A 100 -3.11 -2.98 -6.64
CA LYS A 100 -4.56 -2.88 -6.88
C LYS A 100 -5.35 -2.95 -5.58
N LEU A 101 -5.02 -3.89 -4.68
CA LEU A 101 -5.68 -4.01 -3.38
C LEU A 101 -5.52 -2.73 -2.55
N LEU A 102 -4.32 -2.15 -2.55
CA LEU A 102 -4.06 -0.89 -1.85
C LEU A 102 -4.85 0.28 -2.45
N ILE A 103 -4.99 0.36 -3.78
CA ILE A 103 -5.85 1.35 -4.43
C ILE A 103 -7.32 1.21 -3.99
N VAL A 104 -7.83 -0.02 -3.91
CA VAL A 104 -9.21 -0.26 -3.46
C VAL A 104 -9.39 0.24 -2.03
N GLU A 105 -8.41 -0.02 -1.16
CA GLU A 105 -8.45 0.47 0.22
C GLU A 105 -8.41 2.00 0.28
N ILE A 106 -7.51 2.64 -0.50
CA ILE A 106 -7.45 4.09 -0.65
C ILE A 106 -8.80 4.67 -1.10
N TYR A 107 -9.45 4.03 -2.07
CA TYR A 107 -10.75 4.46 -2.57
C TYR A 107 -11.82 4.49 -1.48
N LYS A 108 -11.85 3.50 -0.57
CA LYS A 108 -12.77 3.49 0.57
C LYS A 108 -12.60 4.71 1.47
N TRP A 109 -11.36 5.16 1.67
CA TRP A 109 -11.04 6.22 2.63
C TRP A 109 -11.20 7.64 2.09
N ILE A 110 -10.83 7.92 0.83
CA ILE A 110 -10.89 9.29 0.27
C ILE A 110 -12.04 9.50 -0.72
N GLY A 111 -12.70 8.42 -1.12
CA GLY A 111 -13.81 8.43 -2.06
C GLY A 111 -13.43 8.81 -3.49
N LYS A 112 -14.37 8.58 -4.40
CA LYS A 112 -14.21 8.79 -5.85
C LYS A 112 -13.77 10.20 -6.21
N GLN A 113 -14.36 11.22 -5.58
CA GLN A 113 -14.20 12.63 -5.96
C GLN A 113 -12.77 13.12 -5.75
N THR A 114 -12.05 12.56 -4.78
CA THR A 114 -10.67 12.94 -4.47
C THR A 114 -9.66 12.10 -5.25
N LEU A 115 -9.95 10.81 -5.47
CA LEU A 115 -9.02 9.89 -6.13
C LEU A 115 -8.97 10.11 -7.67
N MET A 116 -10.13 10.31 -8.30
CA MET A 116 -10.24 10.47 -9.75
C MET A 116 -9.29 11.52 -10.33
N PRO A 117 -9.26 12.79 -9.84
CA PRO A 117 -8.38 13.81 -10.40
C PRO A 117 -6.88 13.53 -10.20
N MET A 118 -6.51 12.78 -9.16
CA MET A 118 -5.10 12.44 -8.90
C MET A 118 -4.58 11.34 -9.83
N ILE A 119 -5.45 10.48 -10.34
CA ILE A 119 -5.07 9.35 -11.22
C ILE A 119 -5.33 9.70 -12.70
N GLN A 120 -6.13 10.72 -13.03
CA GLN A 120 -6.60 11.08 -14.39
C GLN A 120 -5.55 11.08 -15.53
N ASN A 121 -4.26 11.28 -15.23
CA ASN A 121 -3.18 11.39 -16.23
C ASN A 121 -2.43 10.07 -16.51
N VAL A 122 -2.88 8.94 -15.95
CA VAL A 122 -2.15 7.66 -16.07
C VAL A 122 -2.64 6.89 -17.30
N LYS A 123 -1.74 6.53 -18.22
CA LYS A 123 -2.08 6.04 -19.58
C LYS A 123 -3.00 4.79 -19.69
N PRO A 124 -3.14 3.88 -18.71
CA PRO A 124 -4.11 2.78 -18.78
C PRO A 124 -5.36 3.03 -17.90
N ILE A 125 -5.73 4.29 -17.64
CA ILE A 125 -6.82 4.61 -16.70
C ILE A 125 -8.16 4.01 -17.08
N GLN A 126 -8.42 3.80 -18.37
CA GLN A 126 -9.68 3.29 -18.86
C GLN A 126 -9.85 1.79 -18.56
N VAL A 127 -8.74 1.04 -18.62
CA VAL A 127 -8.68 -0.36 -18.18
C VAL A 127 -8.73 -0.40 -16.65
N PHE A 128 -7.97 0.47 -15.98
CA PHE A 128 -7.99 0.58 -14.53
C PHE A 128 -9.36 0.93 -13.96
N TYR A 129 -10.14 1.84 -14.55
CA TYR A 129 -11.50 2.13 -14.08
C TYR A 129 -12.47 0.99 -14.33
N SER A 130 -12.37 0.29 -15.45
CA SER A 130 -13.18 -0.92 -15.68
C SER A 130 -12.82 -2.03 -14.70
N PHE A 131 -11.53 -2.22 -14.42
CA PHE A 131 -11.03 -3.21 -13.47
C PHE A 131 -11.31 -2.84 -12.02
N VAL A 132 -11.17 -1.56 -11.65
CA VAL A 132 -11.44 -1.05 -10.30
C VAL A 132 -12.94 -1.00 -10.05
N LEU A 133 -13.78 -0.62 -11.03
CA LEU A 133 -15.23 -0.82 -10.87
C LEU A 133 -15.56 -2.30 -10.74
N PHE A 134 -14.99 -3.18 -11.56
CA PHE A 134 -15.24 -4.62 -11.47
C PHE A 134 -14.81 -5.19 -10.11
N PHE A 135 -13.60 -4.89 -9.65
CA PHE A 135 -13.10 -5.30 -8.33
C PHE A 135 -13.83 -4.64 -7.17
N ILE A 136 -14.25 -3.38 -7.29
CA ILE A 136 -15.07 -2.72 -6.27
C ILE A 136 -16.48 -3.29 -6.25
N PHE A 137 -17.05 -3.65 -7.39
CA PHE A 137 -18.35 -4.30 -7.49
C PHE A 137 -18.29 -5.69 -6.87
N ASP A 138 -17.32 -6.53 -7.27
CA ASP A 138 -17.03 -7.83 -6.64
C ASP A 138 -16.76 -7.69 -5.13
N TYR A 139 -15.98 -6.70 -4.71
CA TYR A 139 -15.66 -6.47 -3.30
C TYR A 139 -16.90 -6.02 -2.51
N LEU A 140 -17.71 -5.10 -3.04
CA LEU A 140 -18.96 -4.68 -2.42
C LEU A 140 -19.97 -5.82 -2.35
N GLU A 141 -20.03 -6.69 -3.35
CA GLU A 141 -20.88 -7.89 -3.38
C GLU A 141 -20.40 -8.87 -2.29
N SER A 142 -19.08 -9.12 -2.19
CA SER A 142 -18.50 -9.99 -1.16
C SER A 142 -18.67 -9.48 0.29
N VAL A 143 -18.78 -8.16 0.49
CA VAL A 143 -19.01 -7.55 1.82
C VAL A 143 -20.50 -7.37 2.11
N SER A 144 -21.37 -7.42 1.11
CA SER A 144 -22.83 -7.41 1.28
C SER A 144 -23.39 -8.78 1.66
N ASP A 145 -22.61 -9.85 1.49
CA ASP A 145 -23.00 -11.24 1.77
C ASP A 145 -22.52 -11.73 3.16
N GLU A 146 -21.84 -10.90 3.96
CA GLU A 146 -21.55 -11.10 5.40
C GLU A 146 -22.42 -10.22 6.31
#